data_AF-A0A183FQI1-F1
#
_entry.id   AF-A0A183FQI1-F1
#
_cell.length_a   1.000
_cell.length_b   1.000
_cell.length_c   1.000
_cell.angle_alpha   90.00
_cell.angle_beta   90.00
_cell.angle_gamma   90.00
#
_symmetry.space_group_name_H-M   'P 1'
#
loop_
_entity.id
_entity.type
_entity.pdbx_description
1 polymer ?
#
loop_
_entity_poly.entity_id
_entity_poly.type
_entity_poly.pdbx_seq_one_letter_code
_entity_poly.pdbx_strand_id
1 'polypeptide(L)'
;LKYMVPFGTVYFMQYFVKQGLIELVVFDCSHGFNTTPASQYRWYQVFYHIGVFISRSSINLVKLNFFCITLTAFIQTASTILVFFTAIYAFIPHFAIVCGLIFFIGVVGGANYTNTFYHIHRNVDPTIREFALSTVTFADTIGILAAAVAAIPTHNSICGMKWFG
;
A
#
# COMPACT_ATOMS: atom_id res chain seq x y z
N LEU A 1 18.84 -5.38 -9.53
CA LEU A 1 18.80 -4.87 -8.14
C LEU A 1 18.27 -3.44 -7.99
N LYS A 2 18.80 -2.43 -8.71
CA LYS A 2 18.42 -1.00 -8.55
C LYS A 2 16.91 -0.70 -8.57
N TYR A 3 16.11 -1.47 -9.30
CA TYR A 3 14.64 -1.32 -9.36
C TYR A 3 13.89 -2.28 -8.43
N MET A 4 14.54 -3.35 -7.97
CA MET A 4 13.91 -4.46 -7.26
C MET A 4 13.67 -4.14 -5.79
N VAL A 5 14.67 -3.52 -5.13
CA VAL A 5 14.59 -3.15 -3.72
C VAL A 5 13.51 -2.10 -3.45
N PRO A 6 13.50 -0.93 -4.13
CA PRO A 6 12.45 0.08 -3.88
C PRO A 6 11.05 -0.45 -4.24
N PHE A 7 10.93 -1.25 -5.29
CA PHE A 7 9.66 -1.88 -5.66
C PHE A 7 9.18 -2.88 -4.61
N GLY A 8 10.04 -3.79 -4.14
CA GLY A 8 9.70 -4.76 -3.11
C GLY A 8 9.33 -4.10 -1.78
N THR A 9 10.02 -3.02 -1.39
CA THR A 9 9.68 -2.26 -0.19
C THR A 9 8.31 -1.60 -0.29
N VAL A 10 7.97 -0.97 -1.42
CA VAL A 10 6.64 -0.38 -1.64
C VAL A 10 5.56 -1.44 -1.47
N TYR A 11 5.75 -2.60 -2.10
CA TYR A 11 4.77 -3.68 -2.08
C TYR A 11 4.61 -4.32 -0.70
N PHE A 12 5.71 -4.57 0.00
CA PHE A 12 5.68 -5.01 1.39
C PHE A 12 4.87 -4.03 2.26
N MET A 13 5.18 -2.73 2.20
CA MET A 13 4.53 -1.71 3.02
C MET A 13 3.05 -1.54 2.68
N GLN A 14 2.69 -1.66 1.40
CA GLN A 14 1.31 -1.54 0.94
C GLN A 14 0.46 -2.73 1.40
N TYR A 15 0.98 -3.95 1.29
CA TYR A 15 0.28 -5.15 1.72
C TYR A 15 0.21 -5.26 3.24
N PHE A 16 1.22 -4.77 3.97
CA PHE A 16 1.20 -4.68 5.42
C PHE A 16 0.04 -3.79 5.91
N VAL A 17 -0.16 -2.63 5.26
CA VAL A 17 -1.31 -1.77 5.56
C VAL A 17 -2.64 -2.48 5.25
N LYS A 18 -2.73 -3.11 4.08
CA LYS A 18 -3.97 -3.75 3.61
C LYS A 18 -4.38 -4.97 4.44
N GLN A 19 -3.41 -5.79 4.85
CA GLN A 19 -3.66 -7.06 5.52
C GLN A 19 -3.61 -6.97 7.05
N GLY A 20 -2.95 -5.97 7.63
CA GLY A 20 -2.80 -5.87 9.09
C GLY A 20 -3.34 -4.60 9.72
N LEU A 21 -3.20 -3.43 9.07
CA LEU A 21 -3.48 -2.15 9.74
C LEU A 21 -4.88 -1.61 9.48
N ILE A 22 -5.40 -1.74 8.26
CA ILE A 22 -6.71 -1.18 7.89
C ILE A 22 -7.85 -1.81 8.69
N GLU A 23 -7.76 -3.07 9.08
CA GLU A 23 -8.78 -3.74 9.88
C GLU A 23 -8.87 -3.22 11.32
N LEU A 24 -7.78 -2.67 11.85
CA LEU A 24 -7.69 -2.13 13.20
C LEU A 24 -8.18 -0.68 13.29
N VAL A 25 -8.30 0.01 12.15
CA VAL A 25 -8.78 1.39 12.08
C VAL A 25 -10.31 1.39 11.95
N VAL A 26 -11.00 1.45 13.10
CA VAL A 26 -12.47 1.49 13.18
C VAL A 26 -12.91 2.80 13.81
N PHE A 27 -13.99 3.39 13.27
CA PHE A 27 -14.57 4.63 13.76
C PHE A 27 -15.95 4.41 14.39
N ASP A 28 -16.24 5.15 15.46
CA ASP A 28 -17.56 5.18 16.09
C ASP A 28 -18.65 5.75 15.16
N CYS A 29 -19.92 5.41 15.44
CA CYS A 29 -21.07 5.78 14.62
C CYS A 29 -21.19 7.30 14.34
N SER A 30 -20.75 8.16 15.27
CA SER A 30 -20.75 9.62 15.10
C SER A 30 -19.70 10.13 14.11
N HIS A 31 -18.57 9.43 13.97
CA HIS A 31 -17.43 9.83 13.13
C HIS A 31 -17.29 8.98 11.85
N GLY A 32 -18.08 7.91 11.74
CA GLY A 32 -18.07 6.94 10.64
C GLY A 32 -19.33 6.96 9.77
N PHE A 33 -20.02 8.10 9.65
CA PHE A 33 -21.27 8.22 8.87
C PHE A 33 -22.33 7.15 9.23
N ASN A 34 -22.51 6.86 10.53
CA ASN A 34 -23.44 5.84 11.03
C ASN A 34 -23.26 4.45 10.36
N THR A 35 -22.04 4.16 9.89
CA THR A 35 -21.72 2.97 9.11
C THR A 35 -21.09 1.91 10.00
N THR A 36 -21.51 0.65 9.85
CA THR A 36 -20.96 -0.47 10.63
C THR A 36 -19.47 -0.69 10.36
N PRO A 37 -18.68 -1.21 11.32
CA PRO A 37 -17.25 -1.47 11.14
C PRO A 37 -16.92 -2.32 9.90
N ALA A 38 -17.72 -3.35 9.63
CA ALA A 38 -17.58 -4.19 8.46
C ALA A 38 -17.80 -3.42 7.13
N SER A 39 -18.67 -2.42 7.14
CA SER A 39 -18.92 -1.58 5.98
C SER A 39 -17.82 -0.54 5.78
N GLN A 40 -17.27 0.03 6.87
CA GLN A 40 -16.09 0.90 6.82
C GLN A 40 -14.89 0.20 6.16
N TYR A 41 -14.62 -1.05 6.56
CA TYR A 41 -13.56 -1.87 5.96
C TYR A 41 -13.75 -2.09 4.44
N ARG A 42 -14.98 -2.42 4.01
CA ARG A 42 -15.28 -2.57 2.58
C ARG A 42 -15.04 -1.29 1.80
N TRP A 43 -15.43 -0.14 2.36
CA TRP A 43 -15.18 1.15 1.72
C TRP A 43 -13.68 1.46 1.61
N TYR A 44 -12.87 1.17 2.63
CA TYR A 44 -11.41 1.30 2.51
C TYR A 44 -10.84 0.48 1.35
N GLN A 45 -11.30 -0.76 1.18
CA GLN A 45 -10.90 -1.57 0.04
C GLN A 45 -11.32 -0.95 -1.29
N VAL A 46 -12.53 -0.38 -1.38
CA VAL A 46 -13.02 0.29 -2.60
C VAL A 46 -12.14 1.48 -2.94
N PHE A 47 -11.91 2.41 -1.99
CA PHE A 47 -11.07 3.59 -2.22
C PHE A 47 -9.65 3.23 -2.63
N TYR A 48 -9.06 2.21 -1.98
CA TYR A 48 -7.77 1.68 -2.36
C TYR A 48 -7.73 1.22 -3.82
N HIS A 49 -8.68 0.37 -4.24
CA HIS A 49 -8.69 -0.18 -5.60
C HIS A 49 -9.02 0.88 -6.65
N ILE A 50 -9.83 1.90 -6.32
CA ILE A 50 -10.05 3.05 -7.20
C ILE A 50 -8.74 3.81 -7.42
N GLY A 51 -7.97 4.07 -6.35
CA GLY A 51 -6.66 4.71 -6.45
C GLY A 51 -5.68 3.92 -7.32
N VAL A 52 -5.59 2.60 -7.09
CA VAL A 52 -4.76 1.71 -7.91
C VAL A 52 -5.22 1.71 -9.37
N PHE A 53 -6.53 1.64 -9.62
CA PHE A 53 -7.09 1.60 -10.97
C PHE A 53 -6.75 2.88 -11.75
N ILE A 54 -6.97 4.04 -11.16
CA ILE A 54 -6.63 5.34 -11.77
C ILE A 54 -5.15 5.38 -12.10
N SER A 55 -4.30 5.00 -11.14
CA SER A 55 -2.87 5.08 -11.34
C SER A 55 -2.32 4.07 -12.36
N ARG A 56 -2.92 2.88 -12.47
CA ARG A 56 -2.50 1.89 -13.47
C ARG A 56 -2.93 2.31 -14.87
N SER A 57 -4.09 2.95 -14.98
CA SER A 57 -4.64 3.45 -16.25
C SER A 57 -3.89 4.68 -16.75
N SER A 58 -3.31 5.49 -15.85
CA SER A 58 -2.62 6.74 -16.19
C SER A 58 -1.22 6.57 -16.78
N ILE A 59 -0.66 5.35 -16.85
CA ILE A 59 0.73 5.12 -17.30
C ILE A 59 1.01 5.60 -18.73
N ASN A 60 -0.01 5.58 -19.60
CA ASN A 60 0.11 6.08 -20.97
C ASN A 60 0.21 7.62 -21.02
N LEU A 61 -0.27 8.32 -19.98
CA LEU A 61 -0.32 9.78 -19.90
C LEU A 61 0.83 10.35 -19.04
N VAL A 62 1.16 9.69 -17.93
CA VAL A 62 2.16 10.15 -16.94
C VAL A 62 3.23 9.08 -16.74
N LYS A 63 4.45 9.40 -17.19
CA LYS A 63 5.64 8.54 -17.03
C LYS A 63 6.54 9.17 -15.97
N LEU A 64 6.80 8.42 -14.91
CA LEU A 64 7.66 8.84 -13.81
C LEU A 64 9.11 8.45 -14.10
N ASN A 65 10.03 9.40 -13.89
CA ASN A 65 11.46 9.13 -13.94
C ASN A 65 11.89 8.19 -12.81
N PHE A 66 13.04 7.53 -12.98
CA PHE A 66 13.61 6.61 -11.97
C PHE A 66 13.74 7.24 -10.56
N PHE A 67 14.08 8.53 -10.50
CA PHE A 67 14.13 9.27 -9.24
C PHE A 67 12.76 9.34 -8.56
N CYS A 68 11.70 9.58 -9.34
CA CYS A 68 10.33 9.61 -8.84
C CYS A 68 9.87 8.22 -8.36
N ILE A 69 10.27 7.13 -9.03
CA ILE A 69 10.00 5.74 -8.57
C ILE A 69 10.61 5.52 -7.18
N THR A 70 11.86 5.92 -6.98
CA THR A 70 12.50 5.82 -5.66
C THR A 70 11.81 6.70 -4.63
N LEU A 71 11.38 7.91 -5.02
CA LEU A 71 10.60 8.80 -4.15
C LEU A 71 9.25 8.19 -3.73
N THR A 72 8.57 7.46 -4.62
CA THR A 72 7.32 6.77 -4.26
C THR A 72 7.53 5.71 -3.18
N ALA A 73 8.72 5.10 -3.08
CA ALA A 73 9.05 4.22 -1.98
C ALA A 73 9.09 4.94 -0.63
N PHE A 74 9.74 6.10 -0.57
CA PHE A 74 9.76 6.91 0.64
C PHE A 74 8.37 7.42 1.02
N ILE A 75 7.59 7.89 0.06
CA ILE A 75 6.21 8.34 0.28
C ILE A 75 5.33 7.19 0.78
N GLN A 76 5.47 5.99 0.20
CA GLN A 76 4.73 4.81 0.63
C GLN A 76 5.08 4.42 2.07
N THR A 77 6.37 4.38 2.42
CA THR A 77 6.82 4.07 3.78
C THR A 77 6.31 5.11 4.77
N ALA A 78 6.41 6.40 4.46
CA ALA A 78 5.86 7.46 5.32
C ALA A 78 4.34 7.33 5.52
N SER A 79 3.59 7.04 4.46
CA SER A 79 2.15 6.83 4.52
C SER A 79 1.77 5.62 5.36
N THR A 80 2.52 4.51 5.24
CA THR A 80 2.35 3.30 6.07
C THR A 80 2.61 3.59 7.54
N ILE A 81 3.66 4.36 7.86
CA ILE A 81 3.96 4.79 9.24
C ILE A 81 2.82 5.64 9.80
N LEU A 82 2.28 6.58 9.01
CA LEU A 82 1.13 7.39 9.43
C LEU A 82 -0.12 6.54 9.71
N VAL A 83 -0.41 5.54 8.87
CA VAL A 83 -1.53 4.60 9.12
C VAL A 83 -1.26 3.75 10.36
N PHE A 84 -0.03 3.29 10.56
CA PHE A 84 0.36 2.52 11.74
C PHE A 84 0.14 3.32 13.04
N PHE A 85 0.59 4.57 13.08
CA PHE A 85 0.34 5.46 14.22
C PHE A 85 -1.16 5.77 14.39
N THR A 86 -1.90 5.90 13.29
CA THR A 86 -3.36 6.07 13.36
C THR A 86 -4.05 4.85 13.97
N ALA A 87 -3.58 3.63 13.67
CA ALA A 87 -4.11 2.40 14.26
C ALA A 87 -3.83 2.26 15.76
N ILE A 88 -2.72 2.82 16.25
CA ILE A 88 -2.35 2.76 17.68
C ILE A 88 -3.01 3.88 18.49
N TYR A 89 -2.96 5.12 18.00
CA TYR A 89 -3.34 6.31 18.77
C TYR A 89 -4.70 6.89 18.40
N ALA A 90 -5.39 6.33 17.38
CA ALA A 90 -6.63 6.88 16.83
C ALA A 90 -6.53 8.39 16.52
N PHE A 91 -5.38 8.83 16.00
CA PHE A 91 -5.05 10.26 15.82
C PHE A 91 -5.98 11.00 14.85
N ILE A 92 -6.51 10.30 13.85
CA ILE A 92 -7.37 10.88 12.83
C ILE A 92 -8.81 10.80 13.32
N PRO A 93 -9.57 11.92 13.42
CA PRO A 93 -10.90 11.93 14.02
C PRO A 93 -12.05 11.56 13.07
N HIS A 94 -11.78 11.36 11.77
CA HIS A 94 -12.83 11.22 10.77
C HIS A 94 -12.56 10.14 9.71
N PHE A 95 -13.55 9.29 9.46
CA PHE A 95 -13.49 8.19 8.49
C PHE A 95 -13.05 8.64 7.09
N ALA A 96 -13.58 9.77 6.60
CA ALA A 96 -13.26 10.29 5.26
C ALA A 96 -11.77 10.61 5.06
N ILE A 97 -11.07 11.06 6.12
CA ILE A 97 -9.63 11.40 6.02
C ILE A 97 -8.82 10.12 5.81
N VAL A 98 -9.16 9.05 6.53
CA VAL A 98 -8.54 7.73 6.34
C VAL A 98 -8.86 7.18 4.96
N CYS A 99 -10.09 7.31 4.46
CA CYS A 99 -10.43 6.94 3.08
C CYS A 99 -9.57 7.68 2.04
N GLY A 100 -9.36 8.99 2.22
CA GLY A 100 -8.47 9.78 1.37
C GLY A 100 -7.01 9.32 1.43
N LEU A 101 -6.53 8.97 2.62
CA LEU A 101 -5.17 8.44 2.83
C LEU A 101 -5.00 7.06 2.16
N ILE A 102 -5.98 6.18 2.30
CA ILE A 102 -5.97 4.85 1.67
C ILE A 102 -6.06 4.96 0.14
N PHE A 103 -6.86 5.90 -0.37
CA PHE A 103 -6.89 6.24 -1.79
C PHE A 103 -5.50 6.69 -2.27
N PHE A 104 -4.85 7.60 -1.53
CA PHE A 104 -3.49 8.07 -1.85
C PHE A 104 -2.46 6.93 -1.86
N ILE A 105 -2.50 6.04 -0.88
CA ILE A 105 -1.67 4.82 -0.84
C ILE A 105 -1.90 3.94 -2.08
N GLY A 106 -3.16 3.79 -2.49
CA GLY A 106 -3.51 3.06 -3.71
C GLY A 106 -2.91 3.69 -4.97
N VAL A 107 -2.98 5.02 -5.09
CA VAL A 107 -2.40 5.77 -6.21
C VAL A 107 -0.87 5.61 -6.23
N VAL A 108 -0.18 5.82 -5.11
CA VAL A 108 1.29 5.77 -5.03
C VAL A 108 1.81 4.37 -5.40
N GLY A 109 1.24 3.30 -4.83
CA GLY A 109 1.70 1.95 -5.16
C GLY A 109 1.32 1.53 -6.58
N GLY A 110 0.15 1.95 -7.09
CA GLY A 110 -0.23 1.73 -8.48
C GLY A 110 0.72 2.41 -9.48
N ALA A 111 1.20 3.61 -9.14
CA ALA A 111 2.11 4.39 -9.96
C ALA A 111 3.49 3.73 -9.98
N ASN A 112 3.99 3.35 -8.80
CA ASN A 112 5.26 2.66 -8.66
C ASN A 112 5.26 1.34 -9.45
N TYR A 113 4.14 0.59 -9.39
CA TYR A 113 4.01 -0.67 -10.12
C TYR A 113 4.15 -0.48 -11.62
N THR A 114 3.28 0.31 -12.22
CA THR A 114 3.23 0.47 -13.67
C THR A 114 4.50 1.10 -14.24
N ASN A 115 5.07 2.09 -13.54
CA ASN A 115 6.31 2.72 -13.97
C ASN A 115 7.51 1.76 -13.89
N THR A 116 7.56 0.89 -12.88
CA THR A 116 8.63 -0.12 -12.77
C THR A 116 8.56 -1.12 -13.92
N PHE A 117 7.38 -1.67 -14.21
CA PHE A 117 7.18 -2.59 -15.34
C PHE A 117 7.45 -1.92 -16.69
N TYR A 118 7.04 -0.66 -16.87
CA TYR A 118 7.33 0.12 -18.06
C TYR A 118 8.83 0.31 -18.28
N HIS A 119 9.58 0.65 -17.22
CA HIS A 119 11.02 0.81 -17.29
C HIS A 119 11.76 -0.50 -17.58
N ILE A 120 11.34 -1.61 -16.98
CA ILE A 120 11.90 -2.94 -17.29
C ILE A 120 11.67 -3.27 -18.76
N HIS A 121 10.46 -3.03 -19.27
CA HIS A 121 10.13 -3.34 -20.67
C HIS A 121 10.93 -2.49 -21.68
N ARG A 122 11.28 -1.25 -21.34
CA ARG A 122 11.99 -0.35 -22.27
C ARG A 122 13.51 -0.39 -22.15
N ASN A 123 14.06 -0.57 -20.95
CA ASN A 123 15.50 -0.43 -20.69
C ASN A 123 16.23 -1.78 -20.59
N VAL A 124 15.53 -2.92 -20.54
CA VAL A 124 16.14 -4.25 -20.48
C VAL A 124 16.14 -4.90 -21.86
N ASP A 125 17.28 -5.50 -22.20
CA ASP A 125 17.47 -6.24 -23.45
C ASP A 125 16.39 -7.31 -23.63
N PRO A 126 15.82 -7.46 -24.85
CA PRO A 126 14.73 -8.41 -25.10
C PRO A 126 15.06 -9.86 -24.70
N THR A 127 16.32 -10.26 -24.79
CA THR A 127 16.80 -11.62 -24.48
C THR A 127 16.71 -11.98 -23.00
N ILE A 128 16.85 -11.01 -22.10
CA ILE A 128 16.78 -11.21 -20.64
C ILE A 128 15.54 -10.58 -19.99
N ARG A 129 14.70 -9.92 -20.78
CA ARG A 129 13.52 -9.19 -20.30
C ARG A 129 12.53 -10.08 -19.58
N GLU A 130 12.19 -11.23 -20.16
CA GLU A 130 11.26 -12.20 -19.55
C GLU A 130 11.80 -12.67 -18.19
N PHE A 131 13.08 -13.01 -18.12
CA PHE A 131 13.73 -13.39 -16.88
C PHE A 131 13.69 -12.27 -15.82
N ALA A 132 13.94 -11.03 -16.22
CA ALA A 132 13.86 -9.87 -15.33
C ALA A 132 12.42 -9.63 -14.80
N LEU A 133 11.41 -9.78 -15.66
CA LEU A 133 10.00 -9.67 -15.29
C LEU A 133 9.57 -10.78 -14.32
N SER A 134 9.99 -12.04 -14.58
CA SER A 134 9.74 -13.16 -13.66
C SER A 134 10.40 -12.93 -12.31
N THR A 135 11.64 -12.45 -12.30
CA THR A 135 12.40 -12.20 -11.07
C THR A 135 11.76 -11.09 -10.22
N VAL A 136 11.24 -10.03 -10.84
CA VAL A 136 10.53 -8.94 -10.15
C VAL A 136 9.20 -9.42 -9.56
N THR A 137 8.44 -10.21 -10.31
CA THR A 137 7.17 -10.81 -9.83
C THR A 137 7.41 -11.78 -8.68
N PHE A 138 8.51 -12.54 -8.72
CA PHE A 138 8.90 -13.41 -7.61
C PHE A 138 9.23 -12.61 -6.34
N ALA A 139 9.99 -11.53 -6.46
CA ALA A 139 10.28 -10.64 -5.33
C ALA A 139 9.04 -9.95 -4.76
N ASP A 140 8.08 -9.59 -5.62
CA ASP A 140 6.76 -9.10 -5.19
C ASP A 140 6.07 -10.11 -4.28
N THR A 141 6.01 -11.37 -4.73
CA THR A 141 5.35 -12.46 -3.99
C THR A 141 5.99 -12.68 -2.61
N ILE A 142 7.33 -12.65 -2.53
CA ILE A 142 8.05 -12.74 -1.26
C ILE A 142 7.74 -11.54 -0.36
N GLY A 143 7.69 -10.33 -0.93
CA GLY A 143 7.34 -9.11 -0.20
C GLY A 143 5.93 -9.18 0.41
N ILE A 144 4.96 -9.65 -0.37
CA ILE A 144 3.58 -9.84 0.10
C ILE A 144 3.52 -10.90 1.20
N LEU A 145 4.22 -12.02 1.04
CA LEU A 145 4.28 -13.07 2.05
C LEU A 145 4.89 -12.56 3.36
N ALA A 146 6.02 -11.86 3.27
CA ALA A 146 6.66 -11.27 4.44
C ALA A 146 5.76 -10.25 5.14
N ALA A 147 5.01 -9.45 4.38
CA ALA A 147 4.04 -8.50 4.94
C ALA A 147 2.91 -9.21 5.68
N ALA A 148 2.37 -10.30 5.13
CA ALA A 148 1.35 -11.12 5.78
C ALA A 148 1.86 -11.73 7.10
N VAL A 149 3.07 -12.29 7.08
CA VAL A 149 3.70 -12.86 8.29
C VAL A 149 3.96 -11.78 9.34
N ALA A 150 4.35 -10.57 8.94
CA ALA A 150 4.57 -9.44 9.86
C ALA A 150 3.26 -8.84 10.39
N ALA A 151 2.16 -8.92 9.63
CA ALA A 151 0.86 -8.39 10.03
C ALA A 151 0.30 -9.12 11.26
N ILE A 152 0.44 -10.44 11.33
CA ILE A 152 -0.07 -11.28 12.44
C ILE A 152 0.48 -10.86 13.83
N PRO A 153 1.82 -10.82 14.07
CA PRO A 153 2.35 -10.42 15.37
C PRO A 153 2.07 -8.95 15.67
N THR A 154 2.02 -8.10 14.64
CA THR A 154 1.66 -6.69 14.78
C THR A 154 0.22 -6.54 15.29
N HIS A 155 -0.72 -7.24 14.67
CA HIS A 155 -2.13 -7.25 15.06
C HIS A 155 -2.28 -7.74 16.51
N ASN A 156 -1.67 -8.87 16.86
CA ASN A 156 -1.72 -9.40 18.23
C ASN A 156 -1.13 -8.44 19.26
N SER A 157 -0.03 -7.75 18.90
CA SER A 157 0.60 -6.75 19.78
C SER A 157 -0.30 -5.54 20.00
N ILE A 158 -0.99 -5.07 18.94
CA ILE A 158 -1.91 -3.93 19.03
C ILE A 158 -3.13 -4.30 19.86
N CYS A 159 -3.75 -5.45 19.60
CA CYS A 159 -4.90 -5.94 20.36
C CYS A 159 -4.58 -6.28 21.83
N GLY A 160 -3.32 -6.63 22.13
CA GLY A 160 -2.84 -6.85 23.50
C GLY A 160 -2.57 -5.57 24.31
N MET A 161 -2.63 -4.39 23.69
CA MET A 161 -2.47 -3.13 24.41
C MET A 161 -3.72 -2.84 25.25
N LYS A 162 -3.52 -2.38 26.50
CA LYS A 162 -4.57 -2.08 27.50
C LYS A 162 -5.68 -1.12 27.03
N TRP A 163 -5.50 -0.47 25.89
CA TRP A 163 -6.44 0.53 25.36
C TRP A 163 -7.61 -0.09 24.58
N PHE A 164 -7.50 -1.37 24.18
CA PHE A 164 -8.53 -2.11 23.43
C PHE A 164 -9.32 -3.12 24.27
N GLY A 165 -9.11 -3.17 25.59
CA GLY A 165 -9.77 -4.08 26.53
C GLY A 165 -10.75 -3.38 27.47
#